data_AF-A0A442MX82-F1
#
_entry.id   AF-A0A442MX82-F1
#
_cell.length_a   1.000
_cell.length_b   1.000
_cell.length_c   1.000
_cell.angle_alpha   90.00
_cell.angle_beta   90.00
_cell.angle_gamma   90.00
#
_symmetry.space_group_name_H-M   'P 1'
#
loop_
_entity.id
_entity.type
_entity.pdbx_description
1 polymer ?
#
loop_
_entity_poly.entity_id
_entity_poly.type
_entity_poly.pdbx_seq_one_letter_code
_entity_poly.pdbx_strand_id
1 'polypeptide(L)'
;MAWRGLGGLAGARHRWQASSWGDVVLPVPIAAAARSKVASLSKRAKVNGGRVNGGRLEFLPPQIPTRVERPPEDEGWVHEANLDGYRTQIIIDNGGVRLYSKNGRDWTTKYWPIALAVDLPYRTAILDGEVIVSGEQGASDCPALEAAIWNEPSRLVFVAFDILHLDGRDLGSLPLLQRKQALWQLVEPGLGKIQYSEHFEGSALALFRTVEKIGLNGIISKRADSRYRSGLSNTWLTARADATRIPIWRNKT
;
A
#
# COMPACT_ATOMS: atom_id res chain seq x y z
N MET A 1 9.64 -29.55 18.41
CA MET A 1 8.99 -30.59 17.57
C MET A 1 8.57 -29.93 16.27
N ALA A 2 9.04 -30.47 15.15
CA ALA A 2 8.83 -29.95 13.80
C ALA A 2 7.44 -30.28 13.27
N TRP A 3 6.87 -29.39 12.44
CA TRP A 3 5.86 -29.77 11.45
C TRP A 3 6.29 -29.27 10.08
N ARG A 4 6.70 -30.24 9.26
CA ARG A 4 6.63 -30.21 7.79
C ARG A 4 5.19 -30.60 7.41
N GLY A 5 4.68 -29.98 6.35
CA GLY A 5 3.60 -30.55 5.53
C GLY A 5 2.30 -29.76 5.58
N LEU A 6 2.19 -28.77 4.69
CA LEU A 6 1.03 -28.52 3.83
C LEU A 6 1.53 -27.70 2.64
N GLY A 7 2.19 -28.39 1.71
CA GLY A 7 2.24 -27.95 0.32
C GLY A 7 0.90 -28.29 -0.31
N GLY A 8 0.31 -27.35 -1.05
CA GLY A 8 -0.88 -27.64 -1.84
C GLY A 8 -1.86 -26.50 -2.09
N LEU A 9 -1.40 -25.28 -2.38
CA LEU A 9 -2.14 -24.34 -3.23
C LEU A 9 -1.14 -23.61 -4.13
N ALA A 10 -0.57 -24.39 -5.06
CA ALA A 10 0.06 -23.82 -6.24
C ALA A 10 -1.05 -23.35 -7.20
N GLY A 11 -0.98 -22.09 -7.61
CA GLY A 11 -1.48 -21.66 -8.92
C GLY A 11 -2.91 -21.13 -8.96
N ALA A 12 -3.08 -19.86 -8.61
CA ALA A 12 -3.92 -18.96 -9.39
C ALA A 12 -3.17 -17.64 -9.54
N ARG A 13 -2.17 -17.63 -10.45
CA ARG A 13 -1.67 -16.38 -11.02
C ARG A 13 -2.84 -15.79 -11.82
N HIS A 14 -3.61 -14.90 -11.22
CA HIS A 14 -4.60 -14.12 -11.97
C HIS A 14 -3.84 -13.24 -12.96
N ARG A 15 -3.77 -13.74 -14.19
CA ARG A 15 -3.28 -13.03 -15.36
C ARG A 15 -4.27 -11.90 -15.63
N TRP A 16 -3.83 -10.66 -15.43
CA TRP A 16 -4.50 -9.46 -15.89
C TRP A 16 -4.97 -9.63 -17.34
N GLN A 17 -6.28 -9.70 -17.58
CA GLN A 17 -6.83 -9.45 -18.90
C GLN A 17 -6.99 -7.94 -19.05
N ALA A 18 -5.99 -7.33 -19.70
CA ALA A 18 -6.07 -5.96 -20.17
C ALA A 18 -7.07 -5.89 -21.33
N SER A 19 -8.34 -5.63 -21.05
CA SER A 19 -9.32 -5.30 -22.09
C SER A 19 -10.41 -4.40 -21.52
N SER A 20 -10.13 -3.10 -21.45
CA SER A 20 -11.09 -1.97 -21.60
C SER A 20 -10.65 -0.64 -20.94
N TRP A 21 -9.42 -0.51 -20.42
CA TRP A 21 -8.95 0.76 -19.85
C TRP A 21 -8.08 1.50 -20.86
N GLY A 22 -8.55 2.68 -21.30
CA GLY A 22 -7.87 3.53 -22.27
C GLY A 22 -6.41 3.80 -21.94
N ASP A 23 -5.59 3.77 -22.98
CA ASP A 23 -4.13 3.81 -22.96
C ASP A 23 -3.54 5.02 -22.21
N VAL A 24 -3.13 4.80 -20.95
CA VAL A 24 -2.01 5.54 -20.37
C VAL A 24 -0.81 4.60 -20.40
N VAL A 25 -0.17 4.51 -21.58
CA VAL A 25 1.11 3.85 -21.74
C VAL A 25 2.18 4.73 -21.06
N LEU A 26 2.53 4.39 -19.81
CA LEU A 26 3.79 4.85 -19.25
C LEU A 26 4.92 4.10 -20.00
N PRO A 27 5.93 4.80 -20.57
CA PRO A 27 7.05 4.11 -21.20
C PRO A 27 7.86 3.39 -20.11
N VAL A 28 7.73 2.06 -20.03
CA VAL A 28 8.52 1.19 -19.15
C VAL A 28 9.58 0.49 -20.00
N PRO A 29 10.89 0.64 -19.73
CA PRO A 29 11.86 -0.35 -20.16
C PRO A 29 11.77 -1.56 -19.22
N ILE A 30 11.34 -2.70 -19.75
CA ILE A 30 11.34 -3.98 -19.05
C ILE A 30 12.79 -4.40 -18.83
N ALA A 31 13.27 -4.31 -17.59
CA ALA A 31 14.59 -4.78 -17.22
C ALA A 31 14.56 -6.29 -16.91
N ALA A 32 14.87 -7.11 -17.92
CA ALA A 32 15.42 -8.46 -17.70
C ALA A 32 16.06 -9.00 -18.99
N ALA A 33 17.29 -8.60 -19.29
CA ALA A 33 18.29 -9.46 -19.95
C ALA A 33 19.67 -8.77 -20.01
N ALA A 34 20.68 -9.57 -19.67
CA ALA A 34 22.08 -9.46 -20.09
C ALA A 34 22.99 -8.37 -19.48
N ARG A 35 24.07 -8.89 -18.88
CA ARG A 35 25.30 -8.20 -18.52
C ARG A 35 25.98 -7.60 -19.77
N SER A 36 26.72 -6.53 -19.53
CA SER A 36 27.81 -5.95 -20.34
C SER A 36 27.49 -4.74 -21.25
N LYS A 37 28.40 -3.78 -21.13
CA LYS A 37 28.67 -2.59 -21.97
C LYS A 37 27.74 -1.38 -21.84
N VAL A 38 28.08 -0.58 -20.83
CA VAL A 38 28.17 0.88 -20.92
C VAL A 38 28.96 1.25 -22.18
N ALA A 39 28.31 1.93 -23.14
CA ALA A 39 28.87 3.05 -23.90
C ALA A 39 27.87 3.55 -24.96
N SER A 40 27.65 4.87 -24.95
CA SER A 40 27.07 5.69 -26.02
C SER A 40 25.58 5.50 -26.34
N LEU A 41 24.78 6.54 -26.07
CA LEU A 41 24.28 7.44 -27.12
C LEU A 41 23.29 8.44 -26.50
N SER A 42 23.80 9.65 -26.31
CA SER A 42 23.05 10.88 -26.20
C SER A 42 22.47 11.28 -27.56
N LYS A 43 21.14 11.32 -27.72
CA LYS A 43 20.40 12.39 -28.42
C LYS A 43 18.88 12.14 -28.48
N ARG A 44 18.16 13.04 -27.80
CA ARG A 44 16.97 13.81 -28.26
C ARG A 44 15.68 13.06 -28.62
N ALA A 45 14.68 13.18 -27.74
CA ALA A 45 13.29 13.44 -28.12
C ALA A 45 12.67 14.40 -27.08
N LYS A 46 12.15 15.55 -27.55
CA LYS A 46 11.45 16.55 -26.74
C LYS A 46 10.01 16.09 -26.55
N VAL A 47 9.59 15.89 -25.30
CA VAL A 47 8.17 15.86 -24.92
C VAL A 47 7.91 17.12 -24.10
N ASN A 48 6.99 17.96 -24.57
CA ASN A 48 6.51 19.14 -23.86
C ASN A 48 5.63 18.71 -22.67
N GLY A 49 6.26 18.41 -21.54
CA GLY A 49 5.64 18.47 -20.21
C GLY A 49 6.44 19.47 -19.41
N GLY A 50 5.81 20.52 -18.89
CA GLY A 50 6.48 21.56 -18.12
C GLY A 50 7.34 20.92 -17.03
N ARG A 51 8.66 21.19 -17.07
CA ARG A 51 9.57 20.85 -15.97
C ARG A 51 9.13 21.64 -14.75
N VAL A 52 8.44 20.99 -13.83
CA VAL A 52 8.32 21.52 -12.47
C VAL A 52 9.73 21.44 -11.88
N ASN A 53 10.27 22.59 -11.47
CA ASN A 53 11.56 22.64 -10.77
C ASN A 53 11.57 21.59 -9.65
N GLY A 54 12.70 20.90 -9.48
CA GLY A 54 12.90 19.84 -8.48
C GLY A 54 12.85 20.36 -7.04
N GLY A 55 11.69 20.83 -6.63
CA GLY A 55 11.37 21.28 -5.29
C GLY A 55 11.20 20.11 -4.33
N ARG A 56 11.28 20.44 -3.05
CA ARG A 56 11.03 19.50 -1.96
C ARG A 56 9.56 19.09 -1.99
N LEU A 57 9.30 17.80 -2.02
CA LEU A 57 7.97 17.24 -1.82
C LEU A 57 7.57 17.40 -0.35
N GLU A 58 6.31 17.72 -0.14
CA GLU A 58 5.74 17.98 1.18
C GLU A 58 4.84 16.83 1.63
N PHE A 59 4.71 16.70 2.95
CA PHE A 59 3.78 15.76 3.55
C PHE A 59 2.35 16.09 3.16
N LEU A 60 1.63 15.10 2.64
CA LEU A 60 0.22 15.19 2.35
C LEU A 60 -0.58 14.58 3.50
N PRO A 61 -1.47 15.35 4.18
CA PRO A 61 -2.31 14.79 5.23
C PRO A 61 -3.09 13.58 4.73
N PRO A 62 -3.19 12.48 5.49
CA PRO A 62 -3.75 11.24 4.97
C PRO A 62 -5.25 11.33 4.66
N GLN A 63 -5.68 10.53 3.69
CA GLN A 63 -7.08 10.18 3.52
C GLN A 63 -7.52 9.23 4.64
N ILE A 64 -8.57 9.62 5.37
CA ILE A 64 -9.04 8.93 6.57
C ILE A 64 -10.31 8.14 6.23
N PRO A 65 -10.31 6.80 6.42
CA PRO A 65 -11.49 6.00 6.15
C PRO A 65 -12.62 6.31 7.14
N THR A 66 -13.86 6.32 6.65
CA THR A 66 -15.06 6.39 7.51
C THR A 66 -15.37 5.02 8.07
N ARG A 67 -15.65 4.93 9.38
CA ARG A 67 -16.06 3.67 10.02
C ARG A 67 -17.48 3.29 9.59
N VAL A 68 -17.66 2.03 9.21
CA VAL A 68 -18.96 1.43 8.88
C VAL A 68 -19.14 0.12 9.66
N GLU A 69 -20.38 -0.28 9.89
CA GLU A 69 -20.70 -1.53 10.58
C GLU A 69 -20.41 -2.76 9.70
N ARG A 70 -20.67 -2.64 8.39
CA ARG A 70 -20.44 -3.70 7.41
C ARG A 70 -19.72 -3.14 6.19
N PRO A 71 -18.90 -3.95 5.52
CA PRO A 71 -18.34 -3.57 4.23
C PRO A 71 -19.43 -3.25 3.20
N PRO A 72 -19.15 -2.36 2.22
CA PRO A 72 -20.04 -2.16 1.08
C PRO A 72 -20.16 -3.44 0.25
N GLU A 73 -21.35 -3.66 -0.31
CA GLU A 73 -21.67 -4.82 -1.16
C GLU A 73 -21.91 -4.42 -2.62
N ASP A 74 -21.99 -3.12 -2.92
CA ASP A 74 -22.13 -2.59 -4.28
C ASP A 74 -20.84 -2.76 -5.09
N GLU A 75 -20.96 -2.65 -6.42
CA GLU A 75 -19.83 -2.73 -7.33
C GLU A 75 -18.94 -1.46 -7.26
N GLY A 76 -17.72 -1.56 -7.80
CA GLY A 76 -16.79 -0.45 -7.88
C GLY A 76 -15.95 -0.23 -6.61
N TRP A 77 -15.95 -1.19 -5.69
CA TRP A 77 -15.07 -1.21 -4.52
C TRP A 77 -13.98 -2.27 -4.69
N VAL A 78 -12.81 -1.96 -4.14
CA VAL A 78 -11.75 -2.94 -3.87
C VAL A 78 -11.48 -3.00 -2.38
N HIS A 79 -11.05 -4.16 -1.91
CA HIS A 79 -10.95 -4.43 -0.48
C HIS A 79 -9.52 -4.83 -0.11
N GLU A 80 -9.03 -4.31 1.01
CA GLU A 80 -7.70 -4.61 1.55
C GLU A 80 -7.84 -5.07 3.00
N ALA A 81 -6.91 -5.90 3.46
CA ALA A 81 -6.80 -6.18 4.89
C ALA A 81 -6.49 -4.89 5.64
N ASN A 82 -7.20 -4.63 6.73
CA ASN A 82 -6.88 -3.53 7.62
C ASN A 82 -5.66 -3.91 8.45
N LEU A 83 -4.49 -3.38 8.05
CA LEU A 83 -3.23 -3.61 8.73
C LEU A 83 -3.24 -2.93 10.10
N ASP A 84 -2.71 -3.62 11.10
CA ASP A 84 -2.48 -3.01 12.39
C ASP A 84 -1.09 -2.41 12.46
N GLY A 85 -1.01 -1.09 12.45
CA GLY A 85 0.26 -0.41 12.50
C GLY A 85 0.15 1.09 12.69
N TYR A 86 1.23 1.78 12.32
CA TYR A 86 1.26 3.23 12.28
C TYR A 86 1.33 3.75 10.85
N ARG A 87 0.24 4.42 10.45
CA ARG A 87 0.12 5.13 9.17
C ARG A 87 1.31 6.04 8.94
N THR A 88 2.00 5.81 7.82
CA THR A 88 3.27 6.45 7.48
C THR A 88 3.29 6.83 6.01
N GLN A 89 3.87 7.99 5.71
CA GLN A 89 4.13 8.44 4.35
C GLN A 89 5.64 8.45 4.09
N ILE A 90 6.09 7.75 3.05
CA ILE A 90 7.47 7.84 2.57
C ILE A 90 7.53 8.89 1.47
N ILE A 91 8.40 9.87 1.64
CA ILE A 91 8.68 10.92 0.65
C ILE A 91 10.12 10.76 0.17
N ILE A 92 10.28 10.69 -1.14
CA ILE A 92 11.56 10.56 -1.83
C ILE A 92 11.69 11.75 -2.75
N ASP A 93 12.76 12.53 -2.62
CA ASP A 93 13.10 13.61 -3.54
C ASP A 93 14.60 13.96 -3.47
N ASN A 94 14.97 15.12 -4.02
CA ASN A 94 16.35 15.63 -4.00
C ASN A 94 16.92 15.81 -2.58
N GLY A 95 16.08 15.89 -1.55
CA GLY A 95 16.47 15.94 -0.14
C GLY A 95 16.66 14.57 0.51
N GLY A 96 16.50 13.48 -0.24
CA GLY A 96 16.62 12.11 0.24
C GLY A 96 15.28 11.50 0.65
N VAL A 97 15.35 10.47 1.49
CA VAL A 97 14.20 9.70 1.97
C VAL A 97 13.75 10.24 3.32
N ARG A 98 12.47 10.57 3.44
CA ARG A 98 11.84 11.05 4.69
C ARG A 98 10.58 10.25 4.98
N LEU A 99 10.37 9.88 6.24
CA LEU A 99 9.21 9.12 6.68
C LEU A 99 8.41 9.93 7.69
N TYR A 100 7.15 10.21 7.38
CA TYR A 100 6.26 11.01 8.21
C TYR A 100 5.16 10.14 8.81
N SER A 101 4.89 10.29 10.10
CA SER A 101 3.71 9.69 10.72
C SER A 101 2.42 10.32 10.21
N LYS A 102 1.26 9.71 10.53
CA LYS A 102 -0.09 10.21 10.24
C LYS A 102 -0.29 11.72 10.47
N ASN A 103 0.38 12.27 11.48
CA ASN A 103 0.24 13.67 11.91
C ASN A 103 1.39 14.57 11.40
N GLY A 104 2.17 14.13 10.42
CA GLY A 104 3.24 14.92 9.80
C GLY A 104 4.52 15.03 10.63
N ARG A 105 4.72 14.19 11.65
CA ARG A 105 5.98 14.16 12.41
C ARG A 105 7.02 13.37 11.65
N ASP A 106 8.21 13.94 11.48
CA ASP A 106 9.35 13.27 10.85
C ASP A 106 9.91 12.18 11.78
N TRP A 107 9.76 10.93 11.35
CA TRP A 107 10.16 9.72 12.06
C TRP A 107 11.27 8.97 11.31
N THR A 108 11.96 9.63 10.37
CA THR A 108 13.01 9.03 9.54
C THR A 108 14.09 8.33 10.37
N THR A 109 14.51 8.93 11.49
CA THR A 109 15.53 8.35 12.38
C THR A 109 15.03 7.12 13.14
N LYS A 110 13.75 7.08 13.50
CA LYS A 110 13.10 5.93 14.16
C LYS A 110 12.92 4.78 13.19
N TYR A 111 12.61 5.10 11.93
CA TYR A 111 12.39 4.14 10.86
C TYR A 111 13.62 3.93 9.98
N TRP A 112 14.83 4.10 10.53
CA TRP A 112 16.07 4.05 9.75
C TRP A 112 16.23 2.80 8.87
N PRO A 113 15.81 1.57 9.28
CA PRO A 113 15.97 0.39 8.41
C PRO A 113 15.07 0.45 7.18
N ILE A 114 13.89 1.08 7.30
CA ILE A 114 12.99 1.30 6.17
C ILE A 114 13.59 2.38 5.27
N ALA A 115 14.09 3.49 5.85
CA ALA A 115 14.72 4.56 5.10
C ALA A 115 15.91 4.08 4.25
N LEU A 116 16.77 3.21 4.82
CA LEU A 116 17.90 2.61 4.11
C LEU A 116 17.50 1.59 3.04
N ALA A 117 16.33 0.96 3.19
CA ALA A 117 15.85 -0.03 2.24
C ALA A 117 15.05 0.57 1.07
N VAL A 118 14.81 1.89 1.08
CA VAL A 118 14.22 2.59 -0.07
C VAL A 118 15.26 2.63 -1.18
N ASP A 119 15.15 1.68 -2.09
CA ASP A 119 15.88 1.62 -3.35
C ASP A 119 14.86 1.56 -4.49
N LEU A 120 14.32 2.72 -4.85
CA LEU A 120 13.38 2.85 -5.97
C LEU A 120 14.11 3.54 -7.14
N PRO A 121 13.94 3.06 -8.38
CA PRO A 121 14.68 3.59 -9.54
C PRO A 121 14.19 4.99 -10.00
N TYR A 122 13.43 5.69 -9.18
CA TYR A 122 12.71 6.92 -9.51
C TYR A 122 13.28 8.12 -8.74
N ARG A 123 13.14 9.31 -9.32
CA ARG A 123 13.74 10.55 -8.79
C ARG A 123 12.94 11.14 -7.64
N THR A 124 11.62 10.99 -7.69
CA THR A 124 10.74 11.55 -6.67
C THR A 124 9.49 10.70 -6.48
N ALA A 125 9.05 10.42 -5.26
CA ALA A 125 7.81 9.69 -5.00
C ALA A 125 7.19 10.06 -3.64
N ILE A 126 5.88 9.85 -3.52
CA ILE A 126 5.16 9.87 -2.24
C ILE A 126 4.38 8.56 -2.13
N LEU A 127 4.76 7.70 -1.19
CA LEU A 127 4.06 6.44 -0.89
C LEU A 127 3.27 6.60 0.40
N ASP A 128 2.06 6.07 0.42
CA ASP A 128 1.22 6.02 1.61
C ASP A 128 1.03 4.56 2.03
N GLY A 129 1.28 4.27 3.30
CA GLY A 129 1.37 2.90 3.80
C GLY A 129 1.26 2.80 5.32
N GLU A 130 1.44 1.59 5.82
CA GLU A 130 1.42 1.27 7.23
C GLU A 130 2.78 0.73 7.66
N VAL A 131 3.34 1.21 8.77
CA VAL A 131 4.49 0.55 9.41
C VAL A 131 3.98 -0.48 10.40
N ILE A 132 4.41 -1.73 10.22
CA ILE A 132 4.05 -2.90 11.01
C ILE A 132 5.29 -3.63 11.52
N VAL A 133 5.10 -4.60 12.40
CA VAL A 133 6.14 -5.54 12.83
C VAL A 133 6.07 -6.81 11.97
N SER A 134 7.19 -7.22 11.38
CA SER A 134 7.27 -8.45 10.58
C SER A 134 6.90 -9.69 11.42
N GLY A 135 6.03 -10.54 10.89
CA GLY A 135 5.72 -11.86 11.46
C GLY A 135 4.71 -11.88 12.60
N GLU A 136 4.20 -10.73 13.04
CA GLU A 136 3.08 -10.66 13.99
C GLU A 136 1.80 -10.28 13.22
N GLN A 137 0.84 -11.20 13.20
CA GLN A 137 -0.49 -10.99 12.61
C GLN A 137 -1.49 -10.79 13.74
N GLY A 138 -2.25 -9.71 13.68
CA GLY A 138 -3.54 -9.59 14.36
C GLY A 138 -3.48 -9.35 15.86
N ALA A 139 -3.29 -8.09 16.26
CA ALA A 139 -4.00 -7.50 17.41
C ALA A 139 -3.79 -5.98 17.40
N SER A 140 -4.90 -5.22 17.32
CA SER A 140 -4.92 -3.76 17.57
C SER A 140 -4.30 -3.42 18.93
N ASP A 141 -3.51 -2.37 18.99
CA ASP A 141 -2.65 -1.99 20.12
C ASP A 141 -1.54 -3.02 20.32
N CYS A 142 -0.53 -2.97 19.46
CA CYS A 142 0.64 -3.82 19.56
C CYS A 142 1.74 -3.10 20.38
N PRO A 143 1.88 -3.33 21.70
CA PRO A 143 3.09 -3.01 22.45
C PRO A 143 4.37 -3.45 21.73
N ALA A 144 4.30 -4.51 20.92
CA ALA A 144 5.41 -4.96 20.11
C ALA A 144 5.78 -3.98 18.99
N LEU A 145 4.83 -3.23 18.39
CA LEU A 145 5.17 -2.16 17.44
C LEU A 145 5.87 -1.01 18.14
N GLU A 146 5.36 -0.54 19.27
CA GLU A 146 6.02 0.51 20.03
C GLU A 146 7.41 0.05 20.49
N ALA A 147 7.53 -1.15 21.05
CA ALA A 147 8.81 -1.73 21.45
C ALA A 147 9.77 -1.88 20.27
N ALA A 148 9.30 -2.30 19.09
CA ALA A 148 10.12 -2.41 17.89
C ALA A 148 10.60 -1.03 17.42
N ILE A 149 9.76 0.00 17.46
CA ILE A 149 10.15 1.37 17.07
C ILE A 149 11.32 1.89 17.90
N TRP A 150 11.36 1.56 19.20
CA TRP A 150 12.37 2.08 20.11
C TRP A 150 13.58 1.17 20.29
N ASN A 151 13.40 -0.14 20.25
CA ASN A 151 14.42 -1.11 20.65
C ASN A 151 14.83 -2.06 19.53
N GLU A 152 13.95 -2.35 18.57
CA GLU A 152 14.19 -3.35 17.51
C GLU A 152 13.71 -2.87 16.12
N PRO A 153 14.16 -1.69 15.63
CA PRO A 153 13.62 -1.10 14.41
C PRO A 153 13.87 -1.99 13.18
N SER A 154 14.83 -2.92 13.26
CA SER A 154 15.09 -3.94 12.25
C SER A 154 13.94 -4.93 12.05
N ARG A 155 12.94 -4.98 12.93
CA ARG A 155 11.71 -5.78 12.76
C ARG A 155 10.62 -5.03 11.98
N LEU A 156 10.76 -3.72 11.82
CA LEU A 156 9.77 -2.90 11.14
C LEU A 156 9.74 -3.18 9.65
N VAL A 157 8.54 -3.13 9.08
CA VAL A 157 8.25 -3.24 7.65
C VAL A 157 7.24 -2.15 7.31
N PHE A 158 7.44 -1.48 6.18
CA PHE A 158 6.47 -0.59 5.59
C PHE A 158 5.66 -1.33 4.53
N VAL A 159 4.33 -1.32 4.66
CA VAL A 159 3.42 -1.91 3.69
C VAL A 159 2.66 -0.79 2.97
N ALA A 160 3.07 -0.50 1.74
CA ALA A 160 2.50 0.54 0.90
C ALA A 160 1.14 0.09 0.33
N PHE A 161 0.11 0.90 0.50
CA PHE A 161 -1.20 0.66 -0.13
C PHE A 161 -1.60 1.74 -1.15
N ASP A 162 -0.89 2.86 -1.25
CA ASP A 162 -1.14 3.90 -2.25
C ASP A 162 0.15 4.63 -2.69
N ILE A 163 0.07 5.31 -3.82
CA ILE A 163 1.11 6.21 -4.35
C ILE A 163 0.48 7.51 -4.82
N LEU A 164 0.99 8.63 -4.31
CA LEU A 164 0.40 9.96 -4.51
C LEU A 164 1.20 10.80 -5.50
N HIS A 165 2.48 10.51 -5.67
CA HIS A 165 3.36 11.22 -6.58
C HIS A 165 4.43 10.28 -7.13
N LEU A 166 4.79 10.46 -8.41
CA LEU A 166 5.89 9.74 -9.04
C LEU A 166 6.53 10.59 -10.16
N ASP A 167 7.83 10.85 -10.07
CA ASP A 167 8.62 11.56 -11.06
C ASP A 167 8.00 12.87 -11.57
N GLY A 168 7.66 13.75 -10.63
CA GLY A 168 7.07 15.06 -10.91
C GLY A 168 5.59 15.04 -11.31
N ARG A 169 4.92 13.88 -11.24
CA ARG A 169 3.50 13.73 -11.55
C ARG A 169 2.68 13.48 -10.30
N ASP A 170 1.62 14.27 -10.15
CA ASP A 170 0.57 14.03 -9.15
C ASP A 170 -0.31 12.85 -9.59
N LEU A 171 -0.14 11.73 -8.90
CA LEU A 171 -0.95 10.52 -9.08
C LEU A 171 -2.21 10.56 -8.21
N GLY A 172 -2.26 11.36 -7.15
CA GLY A 172 -3.43 11.48 -6.27
C GLY A 172 -4.70 11.92 -7.00
N SER A 173 -4.55 12.66 -8.09
CA SER A 173 -5.66 13.06 -8.98
C SER A 173 -6.23 11.93 -9.84
N LEU A 174 -5.55 10.78 -9.95
CA LEU A 174 -5.97 9.62 -10.74
C LEU A 174 -6.90 8.68 -9.96
N PRO A 175 -7.69 7.84 -10.64
CA PRO A 175 -8.41 6.72 -10.03
C PRO A 175 -7.52 5.79 -9.20
N LEU A 176 -8.06 5.23 -8.12
CA LEU A 176 -7.33 4.34 -7.21
C LEU A 176 -6.65 3.18 -7.93
N LEU A 177 -7.35 2.51 -8.86
CA LEU A 177 -6.76 1.37 -9.57
C LEU A 177 -5.54 1.75 -10.42
N GLN A 178 -5.52 2.96 -10.98
CA GLN A 178 -4.34 3.46 -11.71
C GLN A 178 -3.17 3.72 -10.76
N ARG A 179 -3.45 4.26 -9.56
CA ARG A 179 -2.42 4.44 -8.53
C ARG A 179 -1.89 3.10 -8.04
N LYS A 180 -2.76 2.12 -7.80
CA LYS A 180 -2.37 0.74 -7.43
C LYS A 180 -1.50 0.08 -8.50
N GLN A 181 -1.85 0.23 -9.77
CA GLN A 181 -1.05 -0.27 -10.88
C GLN A 181 0.34 0.38 -10.92
N ALA A 182 0.42 1.71 -10.74
CA ALA A 182 1.70 2.40 -10.65
C ALA A 182 2.51 1.89 -9.45
N LEU A 183 1.91 1.74 -8.27
CA LEU A 183 2.58 1.25 -7.07
C LEU A 183 3.11 -0.19 -7.25
N TRP A 184 2.33 -1.08 -7.88
CA TRP A 184 2.72 -2.47 -8.14
C TRP A 184 3.99 -2.58 -9.01
N GLN A 185 4.23 -1.61 -9.89
CA GLN A 185 5.46 -1.56 -10.70
C GLN A 185 6.70 -1.14 -9.90
N LEU A 186 6.52 -0.65 -8.67
CA LEU A 186 7.59 -0.12 -7.81
C LEU A 186 7.94 -1.05 -6.66
N VAL A 187 6.93 -1.67 -6.07
CA VAL A 187 7.06 -2.40 -4.80
C VAL A 187 6.54 -3.81 -5.01
N GLU A 188 7.39 -4.80 -4.77
CA GLU A 188 7.01 -6.20 -4.81
C GLU A 188 6.23 -6.61 -3.54
N PRO A 189 5.25 -7.53 -3.65
CA PRO A 189 4.60 -8.10 -2.46
C PRO A 189 5.53 -9.00 -1.65
N GLY A 190 5.39 -8.96 -0.32
CA GLY A 190 5.87 -10.02 0.58
C GLY A 190 7.39 -10.19 0.72
N LEU A 191 8.21 -9.29 0.15
CA LEU A 191 9.66 -9.34 0.27
C LEU A 191 10.21 -7.99 0.76
N GLY A 192 11.22 -8.04 1.64
CA GLY A 192 11.96 -6.87 2.08
C GLY A 192 11.21 -5.96 3.05
N LYS A 193 11.74 -4.73 3.21
CA LYS A 193 11.28 -3.72 4.17
C LYS A 193 10.14 -2.84 3.63
N ILE A 194 9.90 -2.88 2.33
CA ILE A 194 8.88 -2.10 1.63
C ILE A 194 8.08 -3.12 0.85
N GLN A 195 6.81 -3.29 1.22
CA GLN A 195 5.95 -4.34 0.68
C GLN A 195 4.69 -3.74 0.11
N TYR A 196 4.13 -4.36 -0.93
CA TYR A 196 2.85 -3.95 -1.49
C TYR A 196 1.67 -4.55 -0.71
N SER A 197 0.67 -3.72 -0.43
CA SER A 197 -0.63 -4.14 0.11
C SER A 197 -1.56 -4.57 -1.02
N GLU A 198 -1.81 -5.88 -1.07
CA GLU A 198 -2.72 -6.49 -2.02
C GLU A 198 -4.18 -6.09 -1.77
N HIS A 199 -4.91 -5.91 -2.87
CA HIS A 199 -6.33 -5.64 -2.87
C HIS A 199 -7.08 -6.76 -3.57
N PHE A 200 -8.32 -6.96 -3.16
CA PHE A 200 -9.22 -7.98 -3.67
C PHE A 200 -10.39 -7.31 -4.38
N GLU A 201 -10.62 -7.75 -5.61
CA GLU A 201 -11.84 -7.48 -6.36
C GLU A 201 -12.85 -8.59 -6.04
N GLY A 202 -14.10 -8.24 -5.74
CA GLY A 202 -15.17 -9.19 -5.45
C GLY A 202 -15.78 -9.01 -4.06
N SER A 203 -16.29 -10.10 -3.49
CA SER A 203 -17.13 -10.01 -2.28
C SER A 203 -16.35 -9.52 -1.05
N ALA A 204 -16.65 -8.29 -0.65
CA ALA A 204 -16.21 -7.70 0.61
C ALA A 204 -16.51 -8.60 1.82
N LEU A 205 -17.69 -9.22 1.83
CA LEU A 205 -18.12 -10.12 2.90
C LEU A 205 -17.26 -11.40 2.98
N ALA A 206 -16.86 -11.96 1.84
CA ALA A 206 -15.99 -13.13 1.82
C ALA A 206 -14.59 -12.80 2.37
N LEU A 207 -14.02 -11.64 1.99
CA LEU A 207 -12.77 -11.17 2.56
C LEU A 207 -12.92 -10.89 4.06
N PHE A 208 -13.99 -10.19 4.46
CA PHE A 208 -14.28 -9.86 5.85
C PHE A 208 -14.33 -11.10 6.75
N ARG A 209 -15.10 -12.13 6.34
CA ARG A 209 -15.14 -13.42 7.06
C ARG A 209 -13.80 -14.13 7.11
N THR A 210 -12.97 -13.95 6.09
CA THR A 210 -11.62 -14.54 6.06
C THR A 210 -10.72 -13.83 7.06
N VAL A 211 -10.68 -12.48 7.04
CA VAL A 211 -9.86 -11.69 7.97
C VAL A 211 -10.29 -11.89 9.43
N GLU A 212 -11.61 -12.03 9.69
CA GLU A 212 -12.14 -12.39 11.01
C GLU A 212 -11.60 -13.74 11.50
N LYS A 213 -11.63 -14.77 10.63
CA LYS A 213 -11.15 -16.12 10.98
C LYS A 213 -9.66 -16.18 11.30
N ILE A 214 -8.85 -15.35 10.63
CA ILE A 214 -7.41 -15.27 10.85
C ILE A 214 -7.01 -14.20 11.88
N GLY A 215 -7.98 -13.59 12.57
CA GLY A 215 -7.73 -12.67 13.68
C GLY A 215 -7.19 -11.29 13.27
N LEU A 216 -7.36 -10.87 12.01
CA LEU A 216 -6.99 -9.53 11.58
C LEU A 216 -8.07 -8.50 11.97
N ASN A 217 -7.67 -7.23 12.08
CA ASN A 217 -8.51 -6.14 12.57
C ASN A 217 -9.81 -5.90 11.77
N GLY A 218 -9.83 -6.28 10.49
CA GLY A 218 -10.94 -6.05 9.58
C GLY A 218 -10.47 -5.74 8.18
N ILE A 219 -11.27 -4.99 7.42
CA ILE A 219 -10.94 -4.60 6.05
C ILE A 219 -11.13 -3.10 5.82
N ILE A 220 -10.37 -2.58 4.86
CA ILE A 220 -10.58 -1.27 4.25
C ILE A 220 -11.16 -1.47 2.86
N SER A 221 -12.31 -0.88 2.59
CA SER A 221 -12.93 -0.85 1.27
C SER A 221 -12.71 0.50 0.63
N LYS A 222 -12.24 0.53 -0.61
CA LYS A 222 -11.90 1.77 -1.33
C LYS A 222 -12.58 1.81 -2.70
N ARG A 223 -13.17 2.94 -3.08
CA ARG A 223 -13.75 3.12 -4.43
C ARG A 223 -12.65 3.07 -5.48
N ALA A 224 -12.78 2.13 -6.42
CA ALA A 224 -11.82 1.87 -7.49
C ALA A 224 -11.55 3.08 -8.39
N ASP A 225 -12.57 3.91 -8.61
CA ASP A 225 -12.55 5.11 -9.44
C ASP A 225 -12.19 6.40 -8.69
N SER A 226 -11.98 6.32 -7.37
CA SER A 226 -11.82 7.52 -6.54
C SER A 226 -10.42 8.11 -6.58
N ARG A 227 -10.39 9.45 -6.55
CA ARG A 227 -9.17 10.24 -6.31
C ARG A 227 -8.77 10.20 -4.85
N TYR A 228 -7.50 10.43 -4.58
CA TYR A 228 -7.01 10.62 -3.22
C TYR A 228 -7.46 11.99 -2.68
N ARG A 229 -8.01 12.02 -1.46
CA ARG A 229 -8.41 13.27 -0.79
C ARG A 229 -8.06 13.21 0.68
N SER A 230 -7.23 14.14 1.13
CA SER A 230 -6.89 14.31 2.54
C SER A 230 -8.12 14.54 3.42
N GLY A 231 -8.08 14.01 4.64
CA GLY A 231 -9.18 14.14 5.61
C GLY A 231 -10.22 13.02 5.51
N LEU A 232 -11.35 13.21 6.18
CA LEU A 232 -12.40 12.19 6.26
C LEU A 232 -12.99 11.89 4.88
N SER A 233 -13.08 10.59 4.55
CA SER A 233 -13.44 10.12 3.23
C SER A 233 -14.70 9.26 3.26
N ASN A 234 -15.58 9.44 2.28
CA ASN A 234 -16.67 8.52 1.96
C ASN A 234 -16.30 7.49 0.88
N THR A 235 -15.11 7.61 0.26
CA THR A 235 -14.61 6.66 -0.73
C THR A 235 -13.66 5.64 -0.15
N TRP A 236 -13.28 5.77 1.12
CA TRP A 236 -12.54 4.80 1.90
C TRP A 236 -13.36 4.49 3.15
N LEU A 237 -13.71 3.22 3.34
CA LEU A 237 -14.54 2.75 4.44
C LEU A 237 -13.79 1.68 5.22
N THR A 238 -13.88 1.70 6.54
CA THR A 238 -13.30 0.68 7.41
C THR A 238 -14.40 -0.09 8.13
N ALA A 239 -14.41 -1.42 7.97
CA ALA A 239 -15.23 -2.32 8.75
C ALA A 239 -14.30 -3.14 9.66
N ARG A 240 -14.49 -3.04 10.98
CA ARG A 240 -13.68 -3.78 11.95
C ARG A 240 -14.33 -5.12 12.27
N ALA A 241 -13.51 -6.17 12.37
CA ALA A 241 -13.90 -7.50 12.81
C ALA A 241 -14.42 -7.53 14.26
N ASP A 242 -14.12 -6.49 15.06
CA ASP A 242 -14.54 -6.36 16.46
C ASP A 242 -15.97 -5.80 16.66
N ALA A 243 -16.71 -5.53 15.58
CA ALA A 243 -18.01 -4.87 15.69
C ALA A 243 -19.12 -5.74 16.32
N THR A 244 -18.99 -7.07 16.40
CA THR A 244 -19.98 -7.89 17.13
C THR A 244 -19.46 -9.30 17.47
N ARG A 245 -19.41 -9.60 18.77
CA ARG A 245 -20.16 -10.75 19.29
C ARG A 245 -21.53 -10.70 18.60
N ILE A 246 -21.71 -11.42 17.51
CA ILE A 246 -23.05 -11.60 16.94
C ILE A 246 -23.84 -12.27 18.06
N PRO A 247 -24.94 -11.68 18.59
CA PRO A 247 -25.89 -12.50 19.31
C PRO A 247 -26.37 -13.50 18.28
N ILE A 248 -25.85 -14.72 18.38
CA ILE A 248 -26.48 -15.91 17.82
C ILE A 248 -27.94 -15.85 18.24
N TRP A 249 -28.78 -15.33 17.36
CA TRP A 249 -30.22 -15.46 17.52
C TRP A 249 -30.46 -16.96 17.59
N ARG A 250 -30.91 -17.41 18.77
CA ARG A 250 -31.47 -18.73 18.99
C ARG A 250 -32.46 -18.98 17.86
N ASN A 251 -32.18 -19.97 17.01
CA ASN A 251 -33.25 -20.67 16.32
C ASN A 251 -34.15 -21.25 17.41
N LYS A 252 -35.30 -20.61 17.63
CA LYS A 252 -36.47 -21.26 18.20
C LYS A 252 -37.32 -21.73 17.02
N THR A 253 -37.16 -23.00 16.69
CA THR A 253 -38.23 -23.91 16.27
C THR A 253 -37.86 -25.27 16.80
#